data_AF-F0GTM5-F1
#
_entry.id   AF-F0GTM5-F1
#
_cell.length_a   1.000
_cell.length_b   1.000
_cell.length_c   1.000
_cell.angle_alpha   90.00
_cell.angle_beta   90.00
_cell.angle_gamma   90.00
#
_symmetry.space_group_name_H-M   'P 1'
#
loop_
_entity.id
_entity.type
_entity.pdbx_description
1 polymer ?
#
loop_
_entity_poly.entity_id
_entity_poly.type
_entity_poly.pdbx_seq_one_letter_code
_entity_poly.pdbx_strand_id
1 'polypeptide(L)'
;MTDKKRKSGRVFFWLIILLVLVFAGGIGINKLFNTDFDDLSDLDREVISEYDKFIASGESLWKDYKLEDKDLIFVNKNAFGSAYLVTKSDISSVFAKDINFSKKKPYKVYRISRFYPKSITYIMGDFNTNGKTYRAFGKDNIFYIKYTDESISKKLTSKYFMPYLAHEAYHYYMQGAWKNLSFRGLSYDENELDLLDKEYQILDKIKDGIDNDISKDELLDLTRSYLDIMDERIKNTDRQKLESELFEETMEGVANYITIKTSKLVGYDYDIMYFENTKDVNFSDVVPTIRKGEIGQDILGEKIVYESGALLTKLIERLEDDDTWQDEINRRGSKDLTLYGFINEKYGK
;
A
#
# COMPACT_ATOMS: atom_id res chain seq x y z
N MET A 1 45.74 -12.28 -42.02
CA MET A 1 44.38 -12.36 -41.44
C MET A 1 43.37 -12.29 -42.57
N THR A 2 42.56 -13.33 -42.71
CA THR A 2 41.66 -13.54 -43.86
C THR A 2 40.57 -12.47 -43.97
N ASP A 3 40.20 -12.11 -45.21
CA ASP A 3 39.24 -11.07 -45.57
C ASP A 3 37.87 -11.22 -44.87
N LYS A 4 37.52 -12.46 -44.50
CA LYS A 4 36.34 -12.82 -43.70
C LYS A 4 36.38 -12.27 -42.26
N LYS A 5 37.54 -12.29 -41.58
CA LYS A 5 37.72 -11.67 -40.24
C LYS A 5 37.62 -10.14 -40.32
N ARG A 6 38.09 -9.54 -41.42
CA ARG A 6 38.07 -8.09 -41.65
C ARG A 6 36.67 -7.56 -42.00
N LYS A 7 35.88 -8.31 -42.79
CA LYS A 7 34.43 -8.06 -43.00
C LYS A 7 33.61 -8.23 -41.73
N SER A 8 33.85 -9.30 -40.97
CA SER A 8 33.17 -9.56 -39.69
C SER A 8 33.44 -8.45 -38.65
N GLY A 9 34.69 -7.96 -38.54
CA GLY A 9 35.03 -6.84 -37.66
C GLY A 9 34.36 -5.51 -38.06
N ARG A 10 34.20 -5.24 -39.37
CA ARG A 10 33.48 -4.07 -39.87
C ARG A 10 31.98 -4.13 -39.58
N VAL A 11 31.34 -5.29 -39.76
CA VAL A 11 29.93 -5.48 -39.41
C VAL A 11 29.72 -5.29 -37.91
N PHE A 12 30.58 -5.88 -37.08
CA PHE A 12 30.53 -5.70 -35.63
C PHE A 12 30.70 -4.24 -35.21
N PHE A 13 31.62 -3.50 -35.84
CA PHE A 13 31.81 -2.07 -35.58
C PHE A 13 30.55 -1.25 -35.92
N TRP A 14 29.90 -1.50 -37.06
CA TRP A 14 28.65 -0.83 -37.42
C TRP A 14 27.49 -1.17 -36.47
N LEU A 15 27.43 -2.40 -35.97
CA LEU A 15 26.45 -2.78 -34.96
C LEU A 15 26.65 -2.02 -33.65
N ILE A 16 27.91 -1.82 -33.21
CA ILE A 16 28.21 -1.01 -32.03
C ILE A 16 27.81 0.45 -32.26
N ILE A 17 28.14 1.04 -33.42
CA ILE A 17 27.74 2.42 -33.73
C ILE A 17 26.22 2.55 -33.71
N LEU A 18 25.50 1.62 -34.33
CA LEU A 18 24.04 1.63 -34.34
C LEU A 18 23.48 1.54 -32.92
N LEU A 19 24.03 0.66 -32.08
CA LEU A 19 23.64 0.53 -30.67
C LEU A 19 23.87 1.83 -29.89
N VAL A 20 25.02 2.48 -30.08
CA VAL A 20 25.35 3.77 -29.46
C VAL A 20 24.40 4.87 -29.94
N LEU A 21 24.08 4.91 -31.23
CA LEU A 21 23.13 5.88 -31.79
C LEU A 21 21.71 5.68 -31.26
N VAL A 22 21.26 4.43 -31.13
CA VAL A 22 19.96 4.11 -30.51
C VAL A 22 19.94 4.53 -29.05
N PHE A 23 21.01 4.25 -28.30
CA PHE A 23 21.13 4.61 -26.88
C PHE A 23 21.16 6.13 -26.69
N ALA A 24 22.02 6.83 -27.43
CA ALA A 24 22.13 8.29 -27.40
C ALA A 24 20.84 8.97 -27.89
N GLY A 25 20.24 8.46 -28.96
CA GLY A 25 18.96 8.93 -29.48
C GLY A 25 17.84 8.78 -28.45
N GLY A 26 17.78 7.64 -27.76
CA GLY A 26 16.80 7.41 -26.69
C GLY A 26 16.96 8.33 -25.48
N ILE A 27 18.21 8.61 -25.07
CA ILE A 27 18.50 9.60 -24.02
C ILE A 27 18.10 11.01 -24.51
N GLY A 28 18.42 11.34 -25.75
CA GLY A 28 18.04 12.62 -26.39
C GLY A 28 16.53 12.82 -26.44
N ILE A 29 15.78 11.80 -26.86
CA ILE A 29 14.31 11.82 -26.88
C ILE A 29 13.76 12.10 -25.47
N ASN A 30 14.28 11.41 -24.45
CA ASN A 30 13.88 11.63 -23.06
C ASN A 30 14.13 13.07 -22.57
N LYS A 31 15.11 13.78 -23.14
CA LYS A 31 15.44 15.17 -22.76
C LYS A 31 14.64 16.22 -23.52
N LEU A 32 14.20 15.92 -24.74
CA LEU A 32 13.67 16.91 -25.69
C LEU A 32 12.15 16.87 -25.88
N PHE A 33 11.50 15.72 -25.68
CA PHE A 33 10.06 15.56 -25.92
C PHE A 33 9.28 15.42 -24.61
N ASN A 34 8.01 15.84 -24.60
CA ASN A 34 7.08 15.73 -23.48
C ASN A 34 7.73 16.19 -22.16
N THR A 35 8.26 17.41 -22.16
CA THR A 35 9.05 17.95 -21.04
C THR A 35 8.22 18.71 -20.03
N ASP A 36 7.00 19.05 -20.42
CA ASP A 36 6.03 19.79 -19.64
C ASP A 36 4.94 18.83 -19.17
N PHE A 37 4.37 19.11 -18.00
CA PHE A 37 3.37 18.24 -17.38
C PHE A 37 2.17 17.98 -18.29
N ASP A 38 1.74 18.99 -19.03
CA ASP A 38 0.58 18.91 -19.92
C ASP A 38 0.83 17.99 -21.13
N ASP A 39 2.09 17.75 -21.50
CA ASP A 39 2.48 16.85 -22.60
C ASP A 39 2.58 15.37 -22.17
N LEU A 40 2.44 15.07 -20.87
CA LEU A 40 2.45 13.69 -20.38
C LEU A 40 1.17 12.96 -20.79
N SER A 41 1.19 11.63 -20.72
CA SER A 41 -0.02 10.83 -20.96
C SER A 41 -1.09 11.12 -19.91
N ASP A 42 -2.36 10.94 -20.27
CA ASP A 42 -3.50 11.18 -19.36
C ASP A 42 -3.32 10.42 -18.03
N LEU A 43 -2.96 9.13 -18.11
CA LEU A 43 -2.67 8.30 -16.94
C LEU A 43 -1.56 8.88 -16.05
N ASP A 44 -0.43 9.28 -16.65
CA ASP A 44 0.69 9.84 -15.88
C ASP A 44 0.29 11.17 -15.20
N ARG A 45 -0.48 12.01 -15.89
CA ARG A 45 -1.00 13.27 -15.34
C ARG A 45 -1.95 13.00 -14.18
N GLU A 46 -2.86 12.04 -14.30
CA GLU A 46 -3.80 11.67 -13.24
C GLU A 46 -3.09 11.14 -11.99
N VAL A 47 -2.14 10.23 -12.17
CA VAL A 47 -1.31 9.68 -11.08
C VAL A 47 -0.53 10.77 -10.34
N ILE A 48 0.14 11.66 -11.07
CA ILE A 48 0.87 12.79 -10.46
C ILE A 48 -0.12 13.77 -9.80
N SER A 49 -1.31 13.95 -10.37
CA SER A 49 -2.35 14.82 -9.80
C SER A 49 -2.96 14.25 -8.50
N GLU A 50 -3.10 12.93 -8.37
CA GLU A 50 -3.47 12.31 -7.09
C GLU A 50 -2.40 12.57 -6.03
N TYR A 51 -1.12 12.40 -6.37
CA TYR A 51 -0.03 12.73 -5.45
C TYR A 51 -0.06 14.21 -5.06
N ASP A 52 -0.34 15.12 -6.00
CA ASP A 52 -0.55 16.53 -5.71
C ASP A 52 -1.67 16.78 -4.69
N LYS A 53 -2.83 16.11 -4.83
CA LYS A 53 -3.93 16.21 -3.87
C LYS A 53 -3.51 15.74 -2.48
N PHE A 54 -2.80 14.61 -2.41
CA PHE A 54 -2.27 14.09 -1.15
C PHE A 54 -1.34 15.11 -0.48
N ILE A 55 -0.34 15.64 -1.22
CA ILE A 55 0.58 16.65 -0.70
C ILE A 55 -0.15 17.92 -0.25
N ALA A 56 -1.16 18.36 -1.01
CA ALA A 56 -1.94 19.56 -0.70
C ALA A 56 -2.81 19.40 0.55
N SER A 57 -3.17 18.18 0.94
CA SER A 57 -3.93 17.94 2.17
C SER A 57 -3.16 18.33 3.42
N GLY A 58 -1.83 18.12 3.43
CA GLY A 58 -0.98 18.34 4.60
C GLY A 58 -1.28 17.41 5.79
N GLU A 59 -2.16 16.42 5.61
CA GLU A 59 -2.62 15.51 6.65
C GLU A 59 -1.60 14.41 6.92
N SER A 60 -1.35 14.13 8.20
CA SER A 60 -0.46 13.05 8.62
C SER A 60 -1.16 11.70 8.47
N LEU A 61 -0.58 10.76 7.74
CA LEU A 61 -1.12 9.41 7.61
C LEU A 61 -0.91 8.58 8.88
N TRP A 62 0.27 8.73 9.49
CA TRP A 62 0.69 8.04 10.69
C TRP A 62 1.80 8.84 11.38
N LYS A 63 1.87 8.79 12.70
CA LYS A 63 2.81 9.56 13.52
C LYS A 63 4.24 9.24 13.14
N ASP A 64 5.05 10.29 13.02
CA ASP A 64 6.45 10.25 12.60
C ASP A 64 6.69 9.56 11.23
N TYR A 65 5.63 9.35 10.45
CA TYR A 65 5.69 8.83 9.09
C TYR A 65 5.18 9.86 8.08
N LYS A 66 6.13 10.44 7.35
CA LYS A 66 5.87 11.41 6.28
C LYS A 66 6.22 10.83 4.92
N LEU A 67 5.21 10.43 4.17
CA LEU A 67 5.39 9.89 2.82
C LEU A 67 5.86 10.98 1.84
N GLU A 68 5.45 12.22 2.07
CA GLU A 68 5.85 13.41 1.30
C GLU A 68 7.35 13.76 1.41
N ASP A 69 8.03 13.25 2.42
CA ASP A 69 9.47 13.43 2.63
C ASP A 69 10.31 12.33 1.95
N LYS A 70 9.67 11.29 1.41
CA LYS A 70 10.36 10.15 0.79
C LYS A 70 10.68 10.41 -0.68
N ASP A 71 11.77 9.82 -1.13
CA ASP A 71 12.08 9.70 -2.56
C ASP A 71 11.31 8.50 -3.13
N LEU A 72 10.50 8.72 -4.15
CA LEU A 72 9.57 7.72 -4.70
C LEU A 72 9.76 7.53 -6.19
N ILE A 73 9.52 6.33 -6.69
CA ILE A 73 9.51 6.04 -8.13
C ILE A 73 8.16 5.53 -8.59
N PHE A 74 7.53 6.22 -9.52
CA PHE A 74 6.26 5.82 -10.12
C PHE A 74 6.54 5.22 -11.50
N VAL A 75 6.05 4.01 -11.75
CA VAL A 75 6.34 3.27 -12.99
C VAL A 75 5.05 2.93 -13.74
N ASN A 76 4.85 3.55 -14.90
CA ASN A 76 3.75 3.21 -15.79
C ASN A 76 4.02 1.86 -16.48
N LYS A 77 3.14 0.86 -16.26
CA LYS A 77 3.27 -0.49 -16.83
C LYS A 77 2.82 -0.61 -18.29
N ASN A 78 2.16 0.40 -18.85
CA ASN A 78 1.65 0.34 -20.22
C ASN A 78 2.80 0.16 -21.22
N ALA A 79 2.51 -0.44 -22.38
CA ALA A 79 3.47 -0.51 -23.48
C ALA A 79 3.87 0.93 -23.84
N PHE A 80 5.13 1.30 -23.66
CA PHE A 80 5.65 2.67 -23.78
C PHE A 80 5.54 3.59 -22.54
N GLY A 81 5.07 3.07 -21.40
CA GLY A 81 5.04 3.76 -20.11
C GLY A 81 6.40 4.28 -19.65
N SER A 82 6.39 5.43 -18.98
CA SER A 82 7.58 6.06 -18.40
C SER A 82 7.71 5.74 -16.91
N ALA A 83 8.92 5.91 -16.38
CA ALA A 83 9.16 5.91 -14.94
C ALA A 83 9.50 7.33 -14.48
N TYR A 84 9.07 7.70 -13.29
CA TYR A 84 9.22 9.04 -12.74
C TYR A 84 9.79 8.96 -11.34
N LEU A 85 10.88 9.68 -11.07
CA LEU A 85 11.38 9.90 -9.71
C LEU A 85 10.73 11.16 -9.16
N VAL A 86 10.02 11.02 -8.04
CA VAL A 86 9.48 12.13 -7.25
C VAL A 86 10.40 12.37 -6.06
N THR A 87 10.90 13.60 -5.93
CA THR A 87 11.92 13.95 -4.93
C THR A 87 11.93 15.44 -4.61
N LYS A 88 12.40 15.82 -3.42
CA LYS A 88 12.68 17.22 -3.06
C LYS A 88 14.08 17.70 -3.50
N SER A 89 14.95 16.78 -3.91
CA SER A 89 16.34 17.10 -4.27
C SER A 89 16.52 17.35 -5.76
N ASP A 90 17.52 18.16 -6.11
CA ASP A 90 17.97 18.31 -7.49
C ASP A 90 18.69 17.05 -8.00
N ILE A 91 18.33 16.61 -9.21
CA ILE A 91 18.97 15.49 -9.89
C ILE A 91 19.73 15.97 -11.12
N SER A 92 21.05 15.82 -11.08
CA SER A 92 21.91 16.03 -12.25
C SER A 92 22.24 14.70 -12.91
N SER A 93 21.52 14.37 -13.98
CA SER A 93 21.78 13.16 -14.76
C SER A 93 21.36 13.31 -16.22
N VAL A 94 22.12 12.69 -17.13
CA VAL A 94 21.72 12.57 -18.54
C VAL A 94 20.50 11.66 -18.69
N PHE A 95 20.26 10.76 -17.74
CA PHE A 95 19.14 9.82 -17.76
C PHE A 95 17.86 10.34 -17.10
N ALA A 96 17.86 11.56 -16.57
CA ALA A 96 16.70 12.15 -15.89
C ALA A 96 16.30 13.47 -16.53
N LYS A 97 15.01 13.71 -16.76
CA LYS A 97 14.49 14.99 -17.25
C LYS A 97 13.48 15.54 -16.25
N ASP A 98 13.80 16.70 -15.67
CA ASP A 98 12.87 17.47 -14.83
C ASP A 98 11.64 17.83 -15.68
N ILE A 99 10.46 17.48 -15.17
CA ILE A 99 9.16 17.79 -15.76
C ILE A 99 8.76 19.19 -15.30
N ASN A 100 8.49 20.06 -16.26
CA ASN A 100 8.08 21.43 -15.97
C ASN A 100 6.60 21.45 -15.59
N PHE A 101 6.30 22.09 -14.46
CA PHE A 101 4.93 22.39 -14.04
C PHE A 101 4.65 23.88 -14.25
N SER A 102 3.42 24.20 -14.65
CA SER A 102 2.96 25.60 -14.77
C SER A 102 2.98 26.35 -13.43
N LYS A 103 2.86 25.62 -12.31
CA LYS A 103 2.98 26.12 -10.94
C LYS A 103 4.12 25.42 -10.22
N LYS A 104 4.88 26.18 -9.42
CA LYS A 104 5.95 25.63 -8.58
C LYS A 104 5.36 24.64 -7.57
N LYS A 105 5.98 23.46 -7.48
CA LYS A 105 5.62 22.38 -6.55
C LYS A 105 6.64 22.32 -5.38
N PRO A 106 6.26 21.77 -4.21
CA PRO A 106 7.20 21.53 -3.10
C PRO A 106 8.12 20.32 -3.34
N TYR A 107 7.97 19.64 -4.47
CA TYR A 107 8.79 18.53 -4.95
C TYR A 107 9.07 18.70 -6.45
N LYS A 108 9.89 17.80 -7.00
CA LYS A 108 10.22 17.70 -8.42
C LYS A 108 9.84 16.33 -8.94
N VAL A 109 9.55 16.26 -10.23
CA VAL A 109 9.28 15.01 -10.94
C VAL A 109 10.27 14.87 -12.08
N TYR A 110 11.12 13.84 -12.00
CA TYR A 110 12.10 13.54 -13.03
C TYR A 110 11.68 12.32 -13.82
N ARG A 111 11.41 12.49 -15.12
CA ARG A 111 11.24 11.33 -16.01
C ARG A 111 12.57 10.61 -16.22
N ILE A 112 12.56 9.33 -15.91
CA ILE A 112 13.70 8.42 -16.00
C ILE A 112 13.74 7.84 -17.42
N SER A 113 14.87 8.01 -18.09
CA SER A 113 15.13 7.38 -19.38
C SER A 113 15.08 5.86 -19.25
N ARG A 114 14.43 5.19 -20.20
CA ARG A 114 14.39 3.72 -20.29
C ARG A 114 15.78 3.08 -20.35
N PHE A 115 16.75 3.84 -20.83
CA PHE A 115 18.16 3.45 -20.94
C PHE A 115 18.97 3.68 -19.65
N TYR A 116 18.34 4.16 -18.58
CA TYR A 116 18.98 4.25 -17.27
C TYR A 116 19.41 2.84 -16.81
N PRO A 117 20.69 2.58 -16.52
CA PRO A 117 21.16 1.21 -16.26
C PRO A 117 20.47 0.49 -15.10
N LYS A 118 20.01 1.22 -14.09
CA LYS A 118 19.27 0.61 -12.96
C LYS A 118 17.77 0.47 -13.21
N SER A 119 17.24 0.79 -14.40
CA SER A 119 15.82 0.58 -14.72
C SER A 119 15.41 -0.90 -14.61
N ILE A 120 16.35 -1.82 -14.81
CA ILE A 120 16.16 -3.26 -14.66
C ILE A 120 15.68 -3.67 -13.26
N THR A 121 15.98 -2.88 -12.22
CA THR A 121 15.54 -3.20 -10.84
C THR A 121 14.03 -3.06 -10.67
N TYR A 122 13.35 -2.36 -11.59
CA TYR A 122 11.90 -2.17 -11.56
C TYR A 122 11.16 -3.15 -12.49
N ILE A 123 11.82 -4.15 -13.05
CA ILE A 123 11.15 -5.13 -13.93
C ILE A 123 10.34 -6.15 -13.13
N MET A 124 10.83 -6.57 -11.96
CA MET A 124 10.16 -7.57 -11.12
C MET A 124 9.21 -6.95 -10.10
N GLY A 125 8.06 -7.60 -9.85
CA GLY A 125 7.06 -7.16 -8.87
C GLY A 125 6.36 -5.85 -9.23
N ASP A 126 5.32 -5.49 -8.50
CA ASP A 126 4.61 -4.21 -8.67
C ASP A 126 5.10 -3.12 -7.70
N PHE A 127 5.91 -3.49 -6.73
CA PHE A 127 6.57 -2.60 -5.76
C PHE A 127 7.79 -3.29 -5.14
N ASN A 128 8.46 -2.62 -4.20
CA ASN A 128 9.66 -3.12 -3.53
C ASN A 128 9.48 -4.53 -2.95
N THR A 129 10.48 -5.40 -3.15
CA THR A 129 10.54 -6.66 -2.39
C THR A 129 10.94 -6.39 -0.94
N ASN A 130 10.26 -7.05 0.01
CA ASN A 130 10.58 -6.97 1.43
C ASN A 130 12.06 -7.22 1.72
N GLY A 131 12.63 -6.40 2.60
CA GLY A 131 14.04 -6.47 3.01
C GLY A 131 15.06 -6.00 1.95
N LYS A 132 14.63 -5.54 0.76
CA LYS A 132 15.54 -5.00 -0.26
C LYS A 132 15.58 -3.48 -0.25
N THR A 133 16.78 -2.93 -0.37
CA THR A 133 17.00 -1.50 -0.59
C THR A 133 17.16 -1.22 -2.08
N TYR A 134 16.42 -0.23 -2.57
CA TYR A 134 16.52 0.24 -3.95
C TYR A 134 17.22 1.59 -4.00
N ARG A 135 17.98 1.81 -5.07
CA ARG A 135 18.85 2.99 -5.24
C ARG A 135 18.73 3.58 -6.63
N ALA A 136 18.53 4.88 -6.74
CA ALA A 136 18.55 5.59 -8.01
C ALA A 136 19.16 6.98 -7.88
N PHE A 137 19.95 7.40 -8.88
CA PHE A 137 20.49 8.76 -8.94
C PHE A 137 21.22 9.24 -7.66
N GLY A 138 21.98 8.35 -7.02
CA GLY A 138 22.72 8.65 -5.78
C GLY A 138 21.88 8.64 -4.50
N LYS A 139 20.59 8.29 -4.60
CA LYS A 139 19.67 8.13 -3.48
C LYS A 139 19.48 6.66 -3.13
N ASP A 140 19.26 6.41 -1.85
CA ASP A 140 19.04 5.10 -1.24
C ASP A 140 17.65 5.03 -0.60
N ASN A 141 17.19 3.83 -0.25
CA ASN A 141 15.88 3.57 0.38
C ASN A 141 14.69 4.14 -0.40
N ILE A 142 14.75 4.03 -1.73
CA ILE A 142 13.65 4.47 -2.60
C ILE A 142 12.55 3.41 -2.61
N PHE A 143 11.31 3.85 -2.45
CA PHE A 143 10.13 3.02 -2.72
C PHE A 143 9.66 3.25 -4.16
N TYR A 144 9.42 2.17 -4.91
CA TYR A 144 8.76 2.25 -6.21
C TYR A 144 7.41 1.55 -6.17
N ILE A 145 6.50 2.06 -6.99
CA ILE A 145 5.23 1.44 -7.26
C ILE A 145 4.91 1.52 -8.74
N LYS A 146 4.26 0.47 -9.23
CA LYS A 146 3.77 0.38 -10.59
C LYS A 146 2.29 0.72 -10.67
N TYR A 147 1.89 1.34 -11.77
CA TYR A 147 0.50 1.70 -12.02
C TYR A 147 0.06 1.38 -13.45
N THR A 148 -1.24 1.23 -13.63
CA THR A 148 -1.96 0.98 -14.89
C THR A 148 -3.21 1.86 -14.94
N ASP A 149 -3.99 1.77 -16.02
CA ASP A 149 -5.29 2.44 -16.13
C ASP A 149 -6.27 2.02 -15.02
N GLU A 150 -6.11 0.82 -14.43
CA GLU A 150 -6.93 0.37 -13.31
C GLU A 150 -6.66 1.18 -12.03
N SER A 151 -5.44 1.74 -11.89
CA SER A 151 -5.03 2.51 -10.71
C SER A 151 -5.75 3.86 -10.57
N ILE A 152 -6.51 4.30 -11.58
CA ILE A 152 -7.27 5.57 -11.56
C ILE A 152 -8.77 5.38 -11.83
N SER A 153 -9.17 4.24 -12.43
CA SER A 153 -10.51 4.06 -12.98
C SER A 153 -11.37 3.07 -12.20
N LYS A 154 -10.74 2.14 -11.47
CA LYS A 154 -11.46 1.06 -10.79
C LYS A 154 -12.13 1.59 -9.53
N LYS A 155 -13.45 1.45 -9.41
CA LYS A 155 -14.24 1.96 -8.27
C LYS A 155 -14.17 1.01 -7.07
N LEU A 156 -14.45 1.57 -5.88
CA LEU A 156 -14.62 0.83 -4.61
C LEU A 156 -13.43 -0.11 -4.29
N THR A 157 -12.21 0.31 -4.59
CA THR A 157 -11.02 -0.52 -4.42
C THR A 157 -9.92 0.22 -3.70
N SER A 158 -9.12 -0.52 -2.94
CA SER A 158 -7.84 -0.05 -2.37
C SER A 158 -6.75 0.15 -3.42
N LYS A 159 -6.97 -0.29 -4.66
CA LYS A 159 -5.98 -0.30 -5.76
C LYS A 159 -5.83 1.03 -6.49
N TYR A 160 -6.52 2.08 -6.05
CA TYR A 160 -6.24 3.44 -6.53
C TYR A 160 -4.79 3.82 -6.26
N PHE A 161 -4.18 4.64 -7.13
CA PHE A 161 -2.74 4.88 -7.12
C PHE A 161 -2.23 5.37 -5.76
N MET A 162 -2.75 6.49 -5.25
CA MET A 162 -2.27 7.03 -3.97
C MET A 162 -2.58 6.14 -2.78
N PRO A 163 -3.81 5.62 -2.61
CA PRO A 163 -4.11 4.67 -1.53
C PRO A 163 -3.20 3.44 -1.54
N TYR A 164 -2.96 2.86 -2.72
CA TYR A 164 -2.11 1.68 -2.86
C TYR A 164 -0.63 2.00 -2.62
N LEU A 165 -0.16 3.17 -3.08
CA LEU A 165 1.17 3.68 -2.75
C LEU A 165 1.35 3.86 -1.25
N ALA A 166 0.39 4.48 -0.56
CA ALA A 166 0.47 4.71 0.87
C ALA A 166 0.52 3.39 1.67
N HIS A 167 -0.31 2.42 1.28
CA HIS A 167 -0.35 1.07 1.84
C HIS A 167 1.01 0.36 1.75
N GLU A 168 1.52 0.18 0.54
CA GLU A 168 2.73 -0.60 0.31
C GLU A 168 4.00 0.14 0.78
N ALA A 169 4.01 1.48 0.71
CA ALA A 169 5.09 2.27 1.28
C ALA A 169 5.12 2.18 2.81
N TYR A 170 3.96 2.08 3.47
CA TYR A 170 3.89 1.89 4.91
C TYR A 170 4.50 0.54 5.33
N HIS A 171 4.13 -0.55 4.64
CA HIS A 171 4.77 -1.86 4.81
C HIS A 171 6.29 -1.74 4.71
N TYR A 172 6.76 -1.04 3.67
CA TYR A 172 8.19 -0.89 3.39
C TYR A 172 8.95 -0.08 4.45
N TYR A 173 8.42 1.08 4.86
CA TYR A 173 9.14 2.02 5.72
C TYR A 173 8.92 1.81 7.21
N MET A 174 7.73 1.36 7.62
CA MET A 174 7.34 1.27 9.02
C MET A 174 7.31 -0.18 9.53
N GLN A 175 6.93 -1.11 8.66
CA GLN A 175 6.74 -2.52 9.04
C GLN A 175 7.86 -3.45 8.52
N GLY A 176 8.93 -2.93 7.93
CA GLY A 176 10.01 -3.74 7.33
C GLY A 176 10.75 -4.67 8.30
N ALA A 177 10.64 -4.46 9.62
CA ALA A 177 11.21 -5.32 10.67
C ALA A 177 10.17 -6.22 11.36
N TRP A 178 8.91 -6.19 10.90
CA TRP A 178 7.83 -7.00 11.48
C TRP A 178 7.97 -8.46 11.10
N LYS A 179 7.43 -9.36 11.93
CA LYS A 179 7.33 -10.79 11.58
C LYS A 179 6.48 -10.92 10.32
N ASN A 180 6.53 -12.09 9.69
CA ASN A 180 5.71 -12.39 8.53
C ASN A 180 4.96 -13.70 8.80
N LEU A 181 4.02 -13.65 9.76
CA LEU A 181 3.05 -14.71 9.96
C LEU A 181 1.86 -14.42 9.05
N SER A 182 1.29 -15.45 8.45
CA SER A 182 0.13 -15.29 7.57
C SER A 182 -0.89 -16.37 7.85
N PHE A 183 -2.15 -15.95 7.88
CA PHE A 183 -3.34 -16.77 7.93
C PHE A 183 -3.79 -17.23 6.53
N ARG A 184 -3.18 -16.74 5.44
CA ARG A 184 -3.55 -17.14 4.07
C ARG A 184 -3.41 -18.65 3.87
N GLY A 185 -4.46 -19.25 3.34
CA GLY A 185 -4.54 -20.69 3.12
C GLY A 185 -4.84 -21.52 4.38
N LEU A 186 -5.07 -20.89 5.53
CA LEU A 186 -5.64 -21.53 6.71
C LEU A 186 -7.17 -21.46 6.66
N SER A 187 -7.81 -22.34 7.43
CA SER A 187 -9.26 -22.41 7.55
C SER A 187 -9.68 -22.79 8.96
N TYR A 188 -10.90 -22.43 9.31
CA TYR A 188 -11.57 -22.73 10.56
C TYR A 188 -12.55 -23.89 10.41
N ASP A 189 -12.64 -24.71 11.45
CA ASP A 189 -13.72 -25.67 11.61
C ASP A 189 -15.03 -24.99 12.05
N GLU A 190 -16.13 -25.74 12.16
CA GLU A 190 -17.44 -25.15 12.48
C GLU A 190 -17.50 -24.48 13.86
N ASN A 191 -16.80 -25.00 14.87
CA ASN A 191 -16.78 -24.39 16.20
C ASN A 191 -15.99 -23.08 16.17
N GLU A 192 -14.87 -23.07 15.44
CA GLU A 192 -14.06 -21.88 15.22
C GLU A 192 -14.85 -20.82 14.42
N LEU A 193 -15.62 -21.23 13.40
CA LEU A 193 -16.50 -20.35 12.62
C LEU A 193 -17.67 -19.79 13.46
N ASP A 194 -18.23 -20.54 14.39
CA ASP A 194 -19.26 -20.04 15.31
C ASP A 194 -18.74 -18.90 16.20
N LEU A 195 -17.50 -19.00 16.68
CA LEU A 195 -16.89 -17.94 17.47
C LEU A 195 -16.52 -16.72 16.62
N LEU A 196 -16.05 -16.95 15.38
CA LEU A 196 -15.79 -15.89 14.42
C LEU A 196 -17.08 -15.13 14.05
N ASP A 197 -18.21 -15.83 13.90
CA ASP A 197 -19.51 -15.21 13.63
C ASP A 197 -19.95 -14.28 14.78
N LYS A 198 -19.73 -14.69 16.04
CA LYS A 198 -19.97 -13.83 17.21
C LYS A 198 -19.10 -12.58 17.17
N GLU A 199 -17.83 -12.72 16.84
CA GLU A 199 -16.90 -11.59 16.70
C GLU A 199 -17.38 -10.63 15.61
N TYR A 200 -17.77 -11.15 14.46
CA TYR A 200 -18.24 -10.32 13.35
C TYR A 200 -19.50 -9.53 13.70
N GLN A 201 -20.42 -10.10 14.49
CA GLN A 201 -21.58 -9.38 14.99
C GLN A 201 -21.24 -8.22 15.94
N ILE A 202 -20.17 -8.33 16.76
CA ILE A 202 -19.74 -7.22 17.60
C ILE A 202 -18.93 -6.19 16.80
N LEU A 203 -18.16 -6.61 15.79
CA LEU A 203 -17.47 -5.71 14.87
C LEU A 203 -18.46 -4.85 14.08
N ASP A 204 -19.60 -5.40 13.64
CA ASP A 204 -20.66 -4.59 13.01
C ASP A 204 -21.17 -3.48 13.93
N LYS A 205 -21.42 -3.80 15.20
CA LYS A 205 -21.86 -2.81 16.20
C LYS A 205 -20.79 -1.74 16.46
N ILE A 206 -19.51 -2.14 16.52
CA ILE A 206 -18.40 -1.20 16.68
C ILE A 206 -18.31 -0.27 15.48
N LYS A 207 -18.40 -0.81 14.26
CA LYS A 207 -18.40 -0.03 13.03
C LYS A 207 -19.55 0.95 13.00
N ASP A 208 -20.78 0.48 13.26
CA ASP A 208 -21.97 1.33 13.34
C ASP A 208 -21.82 2.41 14.42
N GLY A 209 -21.25 2.07 15.57
CA GLY A 209 -20.97 3.02 16.64
C GLY A 209 -20.01 4.13 16.22
N ILE A 210 -18.92 3.78 15.52
CA ILE A 210 -17.95 4.73 14.98
C ILE A 210 -18.61 5.62 13.91
N ASP A 211 -19.36 5.03 12.97
CA ASP A 211 -19.99 5.74 11.86
C ASP A 211 -21.11 6.69 12.34
N ASN A 212 -21.77 6.37 13.45
CA ASN A 212 -22.81 7.20 14.07
C ASN A 212 -22.29 8.10 15.22
N ASP A 213 -20.97 8.15 15.42
CA ASP A 213 -20.31 9.01 16.42
C ASP A 213 -20.87 8.86 17.85
N ILE A 214 -21.05 7.61 18.32
CA ILE A 214 -21.51 7.34 19.68
C ILE A 214 -20.50 7.82 20.74
N SER A 215 -20.93 7.88 22.00
CA SER A 215 -20.03 8.33 23.08
C SER A 215 -18.86 7.37 23.31
N LYS A 216 -17.75 7.91 23.83
CA LYS A 216 -16.54 7.13 24.18
C LYS A 216 -16.88 5.99 25.16
N ASP A 217 -17.77 6.24 26.12
CA ASP A 217 -18.20 5.23 27.10
C ASP A 217 -18.99 4.09 26.45
N GLU A 218 -19.92 4.40 25.55
CA GLU A 218 -20.66 3.38 24.80
C GLU A 218 -19.73 2.55 23.90
N LEU A 219 -18.75 3.20 23.27
CA LEU A 219 -17.75 2.52 22.44
C LEU A 219 -16.82 1.62 23.28
N LEU A 220 -16.48 2.03 24.50
CA LEU A 220 -15.74 1.21 25.46
C LEU A 220 -16.53 -0.04 25.89
N ASP A 221 -17.85 0.06 26.05
CA ASP A 221 -18.68 -1.10 26.39
C ASP A 221 -18.77 -2.12 25.23
N LEU A 222 -18.83 -1.64 23.99
CA LEU A 222 -18.70 -2.51 22.80
C LEU A 222 -17.31 -3.16 22.73
N THR A 223 -16.25 -2.39 23.05
CA THR A 223 -14.86 -2.89 23.09
C THR A 223 -14.70 -4.02 24.11
N ARG A 224 -15.26 -3.86 25.31
CA ARG A 224 -15.25 -4.92 26.34
C ARG A 224 -16.01 -6.16 25.90
N SER A 225 -17.13 -5.98 25.20
CA SER A 225 -17.89 -7.10 24.63
C SER A 225 -17.09 -7.84 23.56
N TYR A 226 -16.33 -7.11 22.73
CA TYR A 226 -15.37 -7.71 21.79
C TYR A 226 -14.28 -8.50 22.52
N LEU A 227 -13.69 -7.96 23.58
CA LEU A 227 -12.69 -8.66 24.38
C LEU A 227 -13.24 -9.94 25.04
N ASP A 228 -14.46 -9.92 25.57
CA ASP A 228 -15.10 -11.10 26.15
C ASP A 228 -15.28 -12.22 25.09
N ILE A 229 -15.55 -11.88 23.82
CA ILE A 229 -15.62 -12.85 22.70
C ILE A 229 -14.22 -13.35 22.31
N MET A 230 -13.23 -12.46 22.26
CA MET A 230 -11.84 -12.85 21.98
C MET A 230 -11.28 -13.80 23.04
N ASP A 231 -11.66 -13.64 24.30
CA ASP A 231 -11.34 -14.57 25.38
C ASP A 231 -11.92 -15.97 25.15
N GLU A 232 -13.10 -16.07 24.50
CA GLU A 232 -13.65 -17.37 24.06
C GLU A 232 -12.83 -17.93 22.90
N ARG A 233 -12.49 -17.11 21.89
CA ARG A 233 -11.66 -17.53 20.73
C ARG A 233 -10.31 -18.06 21.17
N ILE A 234 -9.59 -17.35 22.03
CA ILE A 234 -8.25 -17.74 22.52
C ILE A 234 -8.26 -19.11 23.22
N LYS A 235 -9.36 -19.46 23.90
CA LYS A 235 -9.49 -20.74 24.61
C LYS A 235 -9.86 -21.90 23.68
N ASN A 236 -10.55 -21.62 22.58
CA ASN A 236 -11.26 -22.64 21.80
C ASN A 236 -10.86 -22.70 20.31
N THR A 237 -10.00 -21.81 19.84
CA THR A 237 -9.45 -21.81 18.47
C THR A 237 -8.02 -22.34 18.49
N ASP A 238 -7.60 -23.00 17.39
CA ASP A 238 -6.20 -23.42 17.27
C ASP A 238 -5.26 -22.22 17.46
N ARG A 239 -4.31 -22.36 18.40
CA ARG A 239 -3.44 -21.24 18.80
C ARG A 239 -2.60 -20.72 17.64
N GLN A 240 -2.10 -21.59 16.76
CA GLN A 240 -1.24 -21.15 15.65
C GLN A 240 -2.05 -20.42 14.59
N LYS A 241 -3.27 -20.89 14.32
CA LYS A 241 -4.23 -20.21 13.44
C LYS A 241 -4.55 -18.81 13.96
N LEU A 242 -5.00 -18.70 15.21
CA LEU A 242 -5.38 -17.42 15.81
C LEU A 242 -4.19 -16.45 15.90
N GLU A 243 -3.01 -16.92 16.29
CA GLU A 243 -1.79 -16.09 16.30
C GLU A 243 -1.45 -15.56 14.90
N SER A 244 -1.65 -16.36 13.86
CA SER A 244 -1.41 -15.95 12.48
C SER A 244 -2.46 -14.95 11.99
N GLU A 245 -3.73 -15.14 12.34
CA GLU A 245 -4.82 -14.20 12.04
C GLU A 245 -4.56 -12.84 12.70
N LEU A 246 -4.38 -12.81 14.03
CA LEU A 246 -4.20 -11.56 14.77
C LEU A 246 -2.96 -10.79 14.31
N PHE A 247 -1.91 -11.50 13.90
CA PHE A 247 -0.72 -10.88 13.35
C PHE A 247 -0.99 -10.27 11.97
N GLU A 248 -1.58 -11.03 11.05
CA GLU A 248 -1.89 -10.54 9.71
C GLU A 248 -2.92 -9.39 9.77
N GLU A 249 -3.94 -9.50 10.62
CA GLU A 249 -4.90 -8.43 10.93
C GLU A 249 -4.21 -7.15 11.40
N THR A 250 -3.20 -7.26 12.27
CA THR A 250 -2.44 -6.10 12.73
C THR A 250 -1.62 -5.48 11.61
N MET A 251 -0.90 -6.30 10.85
CA MET A 251 0.01 -5.84 9.80
C MET A 251 -0.77 -5.20 8.64
N GLU A 252 -1.73 -5.94 8.08
CA GLU A 252 -2.49 -5.55 6.91
C GLU A 252 -3.62 -4.58 7.25
N GLY A 253 -4.20 -4.69 8.44
CA GLY A 253 -5.26 -3.79 8.91
C GLY A 253 -4.77 -2.36 9.16
N VAL A 254 -3.60 -2.18 9.78
CA VAL A 254 -3.01 -0.84 9.94
C VAL A 254 -2.69 -0.22 8.58
N ALA A 255 -2.14 -1.01 7.65
CA ALA A 255 -1.88 -0.55 6.29
C ALA A 255 -3.19 -0.23 5.54
N ASN A 256 -4.26 -0.99 5.74
CA ASN A 256 -5.58 -0.72 5.14
C ASN A 256 -6.29 0.49 5.78
N TYR A 257 -6.08 0.76 7.07
CA TYR A 257 -6.49 2.01 7.71
C TYR A 257 -5.85 3.22 7.01
N ILE A 258 -4.55 3.15 6.71
CA ILE A 258 -3.84 4.18 5.93
C ILE A 258 -4.39 4.31 4.51
N THR A 259 -4.74 3.19 3.87
CA THR A 259 -5.44 3.18 2.57
C THR A 259 -6.72 3.99 2.64
N ILE A 260 -7.60 3.71 3.62
CA ILE A 260 -8.90 4.40 3.79
C ILE A 260 -8.69 5.89 4.01
N LYS A 261 -7.76 6.27 4.90
CA LYS A 261 -7.43 7.67 5.16
C LYS A 261 -6.96 8.36 3.88
N THR A 262 -6.03 7.73 3.15
CA THR A 262 -5.50 8.28 1.90
C THR A 262 -6.57 8.41 0.82
N SER A 263 -7.45 7.42 0.67
CA SER A 263 -8.59 7.45 -0.27
C SER A 263 -9.45 8.69 -0.05
N LYS A 264 -9.80 9.00 1.21
CA LYS A 264 -10.58 10.19 1.56
C LYS A 264 -9.85 11.48 1.18
N LEU A 265 -8.53 11.56 1.42
CA LEU A 265 -7.71 12.74 1.09
C LEU A 265 -7.65 13.05 -0.41
N VAL A 266 -7.64 12.02 -1.27
CA VAL A 266 -7.58 12.21 -2.74
C VAL A 266 -8.96 12.22 -3.42
N GLY A 267 -10.03 12.03 -2.63
CA GLY A 267 -11.42 12.17 -3.05
C GLY A 267 -12.09 10.87 -3.52
N TYR A 268 -11.61 9.71 -3.10
CA TYR A 268 -12.21 8.41 -3.39
C TYR A 268 -13.17 7.96 -2.28
N ASP A 269 -14.26 7.32 -2.72
CA ASP A 269 -15.20 6.59 -1.87
C ASP A 269 -14.68 5.16 -1.64
N TYR A 270 -13.99 4.96 -0.52
CA TYR A 270 -13.49 3.66 -0.07
C TYR A 270 -13.47 3.64 1.46
N ASP A 271 -14.08 2.62 2.05
CA ASP A 271 -14.10 2.43 3.49
C ASP A 271 -14.14 0.94 3.85
N ILE A 272 -14.25 0.63 5.15
CA ILE A 272 -14.30 -0.70 5.72
C ILE A 272 -15.42 -1.52 5.07
N MET A 273 -15.10 -2.76 4.71
CA MET A 273 -16.01 -3.72 4.08
C MET A 273 -16.53 -3.27 2.71
N TYR A 274 -15.67 -2.57 1.95
CA TYR A 274 -15.90 -2.29 0.53
C TYR A 274 -15.29 -3.41 -0.32
N PHE A 275 -16.08 -3.89 -1.28
CA PHE A 275 -15.71 -4.85 -2.31
C PHE A 275 -15.84 -4.20 -3.70
N GLU A 276 -15.23 -4.81 -4.71
CA GLU A 276 -15.21 -4.23 -6.06
C GLU A 276 -16.63 -4.10 -6.67
N ASN A 277 -17.59 -4.91 -6.22
CA ASN A 277 -18.96 -4.97 -6.72
C ASN A 277 -20.03 -4.50 -5.72
N THR A 278 -19.68 -4.30 -4.44
CA THR A 278 -20.62 -3.90 -3.39
C THR A 278 -19.89 -3.14 -2.29
N LYS A 279 -20.60 -2.32 -1.54
CA LYS A 279 -20.04 -1.54 -0.45
C LYS A 279 -20.93 -1.65 0.79
N ASP A 280 -20.38 -1.24 1.93
CA ASP A 280 -21.08 -1.24 3.22
C ASP A 280 -21.61 -2.64 3.61
N VAL A 281 -20.81 -3.69 3.34
CA VAL A 281 -21.15 -5.07 3.73
C VAL A 281 -20.93 -5.26 5.23
N ASN A 282 -21.79 -6.02 5.89
CA ASN A 282 -21.61 -6.36 7.30
C ASN A 282 -20.59 -7.49 7.45
N PHE A 283 -19.75 -7.43 8.48
CA PHE A 283 -18.88 -8.55 8.87
C PHE A 283 -19.72 -9.80 9.15
N SER A 284 -20.88 -9.65 9.80
CA SER A 284 -21.79 -10.76 10.11
C SER A 284 -22.37 -11.48 8.90
N ASP A 285 -22.24 -10.92 7.68
CA ASP A 285 -22.64 -11.61 6.45
C ASP A 285 -21.60 -12.66 5.98
N VAL A 286 -20.35 -12.58 6.45
CA VAL A 286 -19.23 -13.40 5.95
C VAL A 286 -19.41 -14.89 6.26
N VAL A 287 -19.57 -15.26 7.53
CA VAL A 287 -19.67 -16.68 7.93
C VAL A 287 -20.92 -17.36 7.36
N PRO A 288 -22.12 -16.74 7.37
CA PRO A 288 -23.28 -17.29 6.67
C PRO A 288 -23.05 -17.52 5.18
N THR A 289 -22.32 -16.63 4.50
CA THR A 289 -22.01 -16.75 3.07
C THR A 289 -21.01 -17.87 2.79
N ILE A 290 -20.00 -18.05 3.67
CA ILE A 290 -19.09 -19.20 3.64
C ILE A 290 -19.87 -20.51 3.80
N ARG A 291 -20.79 -20.58 4.78
CA ARG A 291 -21.59 -21.79 5.05
C ARG A 291 -22.51 -22.18 3.91
N LYS A 292 -22.99 -21.20 3.14
CA LYS A 292 -23.77 -21.44 1.91
C LYS A 292 -22.90 -21.91 0.73
N GLY A 293 -21.58 -21.83 0.85
CA GLY A 293 -20.64 -22.16 -0.22
C GLY A 293 -20.58 -21.12 -1.35
N GLU A 294 -21.07 -19.90 -1.09
CA GLU A 294 -21.06 -18.80 -2.07
C GLU A 294 -19.66 -18.15 -2.18
N ILE A 295 -18.88 -18.22 -1.09
CA ILE A 295 -17.47 -17.84 -1.03
C ILE A 295 -16.68 -18.90 -0.25
N GLY A 296 -15.37 -19.00 -0.49
CA GLY A 296 -14.48 -19.85 0.29
C GLY A 296 -13.97 -19.16 1.56
N GLN A 297 -13.33 -19.95 2.45
CA GLN A 297 -12.70 -19.42 3.67
C GLN A 297 -11.38 -18.67 3.41
N ASP A 298 -10.84 -18.77 2.19
CA ASP A 298 -9.70 -17.99 1.72
C ASP A 298 -9.91 -16.48 1.89
N ILE A 299 -11.16 -16.01 1.76
CA ILE A 299 -11.53 -14.61 1.97
C ILE A 299 -11.12 -14.08 3.37
N LEU A 300 -11.07 -14.95 4.38
CA LEU A 300 -10.72 -14.57 5.75
C LEU A 300 -9.31 -13.96 5.78
N GLY A 301 -8.33 -14.65 5.21
CA GLY A 301 -6.95 -14.19 5.13
C GLY A 301 -6.66 -13.25 3.97
N GLU A 302 -7.45 -13.28 2.89
CA GLU A 302 -7.22 -12.42 1.71
C GLU A 302 -7.86 -11.04 1.82
N LYS A 303 -8.89 -10.89 2.64
CA LYS A 303 -9.67 -9.66 2.72
C LYS A 303 -10.11 -9.33 4.14
N ILE A 304 -10.69 -10.27 4.88
CA ILE A 304 -11.36 -9.89 6.14
C ILE A 304 -10.38 -9.41 7.20
N VAL A 305 -9.19 -10.03 7.32
CA VAL A 305 -8.13 -9.53 8.22
C VAL A 305 -7.71 -8.08 7.92
N TYR A 306 -7.79 -7.62 6.67
CA TYR A 306 -7.53 -6.23 6.31
C TYR A 306 -8.64 -5.30 6.82
N GLU A 307 -9.89 -5.76 6.72
CA GLU A 307 -11.07 -4.97 7.08
C GLU A 307 -11.26 -4.90 8.59
N SER A 308 -11.16 -6.03 9.30
CA SER A 308 -11.28 -6.10 10.75
C SER A 308 -10.15 -5.33 11.42
N GLY A 309 -8.90 -5.48 10.95
CA GLY A 309 -7.77 -4.74 11.51
C GLY A 309 -7.85 -3.23 11.24
N ALA A 310 -8.37 -2.80 10.08
CA ALA A 310 -8.64 -1.39 9.83
C ALA A 310 -9.72 -0.84 10.77
N LEU A 311 -10.78 -1.61 11.04
CA LEU A 311 -11.80 -1.26 12.02
C LEU A 311 -11.24 -1.13 13.43
N LEU A 312 -10.45 -2.10 13.88
CA LEU A 312 -9.80 -2.06 15.20
C LEU A 312 -8.83 -0.87 15.30
N THR A 313 -8.15 -0.51 14.22
CA THR A 313 -7.30 0.69 14.19
C THR A 313 -8.13 1.98 14.33
N LYS A 314 -9.28 2.08 13.67
CA LYS A 314 -10.22 3.20 13.87
C LYS A 314 -10.81 3.23 15.28
N LEU A 315 -11.09 2.06 15.86
CA LEU A 315 -11.57 1.95 17.24
C LEU A 315 -10.54 2.54 18.20
N ILE A 316 -9.27 2.16 18.06
CA ILE A 316 -8.17 2.73 18.87
C ILE A 316 -8.10 4.24 18.66
N GLU A 317 -8.13 4.74 17.41
CA GLU A 317 -8.14 6.18 17.14
C GLU A 317 -9.30 6.92 17.83
N ARG A 318 -10.48 6.30 17.94
CA ARG A 318 -11.65 6.91 18.61
C ARG A 318 -11.59 6.84 20.13
N LEU A 319 -10.82 5.90 20.71
CA LEU A 319 -10.69 5.71 22.15
C LEU A 319 -9.47 6.43 22.75
N GLU A 320 -8.41 6.63 21.97
CA GLU A 320 -7.21 7.34 22.43
C GLU A 320 -7.39 8.86 22.30
N ASP A 321 -6.80 9.61 23.24
CA ASP A 321 -6.92 11.08 23.28
C ASP A 321 -5.82 11.79 22.46
N ASP A 322 -4.79 11.06 22.03
CA ASP A 322 -3.69 11.55 21.19
C ASP A 322 -3.17 10.46 20.24
N ASP A 323 -2.11 10.75 19.48
CA ASP A 323 -1.52 9.84 18.50
C ASP A 323 -0.39 8.94 19.06
N THR A 324 -0.12 8.98 20.36
CA THR A 324 1.01 8.25 20.97
C THR A 324 0.86 6.73 20.93
N TRP A 325 -0.37 6.22 20.81
CA TRP A 325 -0.62 4.79 20.59
C TRP A 325 0.02 4.25 19.32
N GLN A 326 0.20 5.09 18.30
CA GLN A 326 0.85 4.72 17.03
C GLN A 326 2.33 4.39 17.24
N ASP A 327 3.00 5.07 18.17
CA ASP A 327 4.39 4.78 18.55
C ASP A 327 4.52 3.42 19.24
N GLU A 328 3.52 3.06 20.04
CA GLU A 328 3.47 1.79 20.75
C GLU A 328 3.28 0.62 19.77
N ILE A 329 2.34 0.75 18.83
CA ILE A 329 2.14 -0.21 17.74
C ILE A 329 3.41 -0.36 16.90
N ASN A 330 4.05 0.74 16.50
CA ASN A 330 5.29 0.70 15.72
C ASN A 330 6.43 -0.04 16.44
N ARG A 331 6.59 0.21 17.74
CA ARG A 331 7.68 -0.35 18.55
C ARG A 331 7.52 -1.85 18.79
N ARG A 332 6.29 -2.31 19.01
CA ARG A 332 5.97 -3.67 19.47
C ARG A 332 5.34 -4.57 18.40
N GLY A 333 4.80 -4.01 17.32
CA GLY A 333 4.06 -4.71 16.25
C GLY A 333 4.82 -5.85 15.58
N SER A 334 6.15 -5.92 15.74
CA SER A 334 7.01 -6.99 15.23
C SER A 334 7.26 -8.16 16.18
N LYS A 335 7.04 -8.01 17.49
CA LYS A 335 7.60 -8.93 18.50
C LYS A 335 6.55 -9.50 19.44
N ASP A 336 5.63 -8.66 19.90
CA ASP A 336 4.80 -8.96 21.08
C ASP A 336 3.44 -8.21 21.13
N LEU A 337 3.09 -7.39 20.12
CA LEU A 337 1.84 -6.64 20.14
C LEU A 337 1.04 -6.81 18.85
N THR A 338 -0.22 -7.26 19.00
CA THR A 338 -1.27 -7.21 17.97
C THR A 338 -2.25 -6.09 18.31
N LEU A 339 -3.13 -5.71 17.38
CA LEU A 339 -4.23 -4.77 17.65
C LEU A 339 -5.11 -5.27 18.81
N TYR A 340 -5.49 -6.55 18.78
CA TYR A 340 -6.14 -7.21 19.92
C TYR A 340 -5.32 -7.06 21.21
N GLY A 341 -4.02 -7.34 21.18
CA GLY A 341 -3.15 -7.25 22.35
C GLY A 341 -3.12 -5.84 22.93
N PHE A 342 -3.05 -4.82 22.09
CA PHE A 342 -3.10 -3.42 22.51
C PHE A 342 -4.44 -3.08 23.18
N ILE A 343 -5.55 -3.46 22.55
CA ILE A 343 -6.89 -3.21 23.06
C ILE A 343 -7.08 -3.93 24.40
N ASN A 344 -6.64 -5.18 24.51
CA ASN A 344 -6.76 -5.97 25.73
C ASN A 344 -5.93 -5.38 26.89
N GLU A 345 -4.70 -4.95 26.64
CA GLU A 345 -3.85 -4.35 27.68
C GLU A 345 -4.41 -3.01 28.21
N LYS A 346 -5.06 -2.23 27.35
CA LYS A 346 -5.58 -0.90 27.70
C LYS A 346 -7.00 -0.93 28.27
N TYR A 347 -7.85 -1.81 27.74
CA TYR A 347 -9.30 -1.78 27.96
C TYR A 347 -9.85 -3.11 28.52
N GLY A 348 -8.99 -4.12 28.66
CA GLY A 348 -9.31 -5.36 29.38
C GLY A 348 -9.57 -5.12 30.87
N LYS A 349 -10.22 -6.09 31.50
CA LYS A 349 -10.64 -6.04 32.91
C LYS A 349 -9.49 -6.33 33.88
#